data_AF-A0A845MAM8-F1
#
_entry.id   AF-A0A845MAM8-F1
#
_cell.length_a   1.000
_cell.length_b   1.000
_cell.length_c   1.000
_cell.angle_alpha   90.00
_cell.angle_beta   90.00
_cell.angle_gamma   90.00
#
_symmetry.space_group_name_H-M   'P 1'
#
loop_
_entity.id
_entity.type
_entity.pdbx_description
1 polymer ?
#
loop_
_entity_poly.entity_id
_entity_poly.type
_entity_poly.pdbx_seq_one_letter_code
_entity_poly.pdbx_strand_id
1 'polypeptide(L)'
;MKPVIDVISLGGTIAMKDKSGSAGVVPTLSGDDLVQAVPQLAEIAVIGTHSPCNVPSAHLTFEDIFNVASKIRMLAQEGSAGFVITQGTDTIEETAYALDLLLSLEVPVVVTGAMRNPTKQGADGPANILAAVQVAVEPAAKSLGSLVVFNDEIHSAQFVRKTHTSNPSTFRSDPLGPIGWLAEDEVRIHLEPKSRPVLGSSEFDNDVRVAIIKLGLGDDGRLIDAAVTAGYSGLVIEGLGGGHASVSAADALERACAKIPVVLASRTGAGEVLTSTYGFVGSEIDLLSKGLISAGRLDGCRARVLLTLLLCSKETSVENIADAFLSHGTQ
;
A
#
# COMPACT_ATOMS: atom_id res chain seq x y z
N MET A 1 1.85 -33.29 -4.03
CA MET A 1 3.04 -32.46 -4.32
C MET A 1 2.88 -31.18 -3.53
N LYS A 2 3.93 -30.67 -2.88
CA LYS A 2 3.81 -29.42 -2.11
C LYS A 2 3.65 -28.23 -3.08
N PRO A 3 2.84 -27.20 -2.74
CA PRO A 3 2.71 -26.01 -3.56
C PRO A 3 4.06 -25.28 -3.66
N VAL A 4 4.32 -24.64 -4.80
CA VAL A 4 5.47 -23.74 -4.95
C VAL A 4 5.06 -22.35 -4.50
N ILE A 5 5.78 -21.78 -3.54
CA ILE A 5 5.59 -20.41 -3.05
C ILE A 5 6.85 -19.62 -3.32
N ASP A 6 6.73 -18.49 -4.01
CA ASP A 6 7.86 -17.61 -4.28
C ASP A 6 7.94 -16.49 -3.24
N VAL A 7 9.07 -16.46 -2.54
CA VAL A 7 9.45 -15.40 -1.63
C VAL A 7 10.26 -14.34 -2.40
N ILE A 8 9.68 -13.15 -2.54
CA ILE A 8 10.28 -12.00 -3.23
C ILE A 8 10.74 -10.99 -2.19
N SER A 9 12.05 -10.90 -1.99
CA SER A 9 12.64 -9.97 -1.03
C SER A 9 13.00 -8.64 -1.69
N LEU A 10 12.49 -7.54 -1.11
CA LEU A 10 12.81 -6.17 -1.50
C LEU A 10 13.79 -5.50 -0.53
N GLY A 11 14.18 -6.20 0.55
CA GLY A 11 15.04 -5.70 1.62
C GLY A 11 14.27 -5.33 2.90
N GLY A 12 14.70 -4.24 3.57
CA GLY A 12 14.11 -3.76 4.82
C GLY A 12 14.56 -4.48 6.09
N THR A 13 13.92 -4.15 7.23
CA THR A 13 14.32 -4.56 8.60
C THR A 13 14.49 -6.06 8.77
N ILE A 14 13.63 -6.84 8.12
CA ILE A 14 13.67 -8.30 8.15
C ILE A 14 14.97 -8.85 7.56
N ALA A 15 15.55 -8.11 6.61
CA ALA A 15 16.76 -8.46 5.90
C ALA A 15 18.03 -7.78 6.44
N MET A 16 18.00 -7.17 7.64
CA MET A 16 19.15 -6.44 8.18
C MET A 16 20.05 -7.29 9.10
N LYS A 17 21.38 -7.12 9.00
CA LYS A 17 22.36 -7.57 10.00
C LYS A 17 23.09 -6.37 10.60
N ASP A 18 23.54 -6.51 11.84
CA ASP A 18 24.49 -5.58 12.45
C ASP A 18 25.84 -5.69 11.71
N LYS A 19 26.32 -4.59 11.14
CA LYS A 19 27.75 -4.45 10.82
C LYS A 19 28.42 -3.92 12.08
N SER A 20 29.36 -4.70 12.63
CA SER A 20 30.17 -4.25 13.76
C SER A 20 30.88 -2.93 13.40
N GLY A 21 30.53 -1.86 14.12
CA GLY A 21 31.17 -0.54 13.98
C GLY A 21 30.45 0.50 13.12
N SER A 22 29.25 0.25 12.58
CA SER A 22 28.42 1.30 11.96
C SER A 22 27.32 1.82 12.89
N ALA A 23 26.91 3.08 12.71
CA ALA A 23 25.76 3.67 13.40
C ALA A 23 24.43 3.14 12.82
N GLY A 24 24.12 1.85 13.06
CA GLY A 24 22.87 1.22 12.66
C GLY A 24 23.03 -0.09 11.87
N VAL A 25 21.89 -0.75 11.64
CA VAL A 25 21.73 -2.01 10.88
C VAL A 25 21.50 -1.71 9.39
N VAL A 26 22.07 -2.52 8.49
CA VAL A 26 21.99 -2.32 7.03
C VAL A 26 21.42 -3.60 6.37
N PRO A 27 20.56 -3.49 5.34
CA PRO A 27 20.06 -4.64 4.61
C PRO A 27 21.22 -5.47 4.03
N THR A 28 21.28 -6.75 4.39
CA THR A 28 22.40 -7.66 4.04
C THR A 28 21.98 -9.12 3.90
N LEU A 29 20.77 -9.51 4.32
CA LEU A 29 20.23 -10.85 4.13
C LEU A 29 19.58 -10.96 2.75
N SER A 30 19.86 -12.06 2.07
CA SER A 30 19.17 -12.49 0.85
C SER A 30 17.82 -13.14 1.18
N GLY A 31 16.95 -13.33 0.17
CA GLY A 31 15.74 -14.14 0.34
C GLY A 31 16.03 -15.56 0.85
N ASP A 32 17.13 -16.17 0.41
CA ASP A 32 17.58 -17.49 0.88
C ASP A 32 17.90 -17.48 2.37
N ASP A 33 18.59 -16.45 2.85
CA ASP A 33 18.91 -16.31 4.28
C ASP A 33 17.63 -16.21 5.14
N LEU A 34 16.61 -15.50 4.65
CA LEU A 34 15.32 -15.36 5.33
C LEU A 34 14.58 -16.70 5.41
N VAL A 35 14.59 -17.47 4.33
CA VAL A 35 13.95 -18.79 4.27
C VAL A 35 14.69 -19.80 5.14
N GLN A 36 16.03 -19.79 5.13
CA GLN A 36 16.86 -20.65 5.98
C GLN A 36 16.68 -20.39 7.48
N ALA A 37 16.32 -19.17 7.86
CA ALA A 37 16.01 -18.83 9.25
C ALA A 37 14.68 -19.44 9.73
N VAL A 38 13.85 -19.98 8.84
CA VAL A 38 12.52 -20.56 9.14
C VAL A 38 12.42 -21.98 8.56
N PRO A 39 13.07 -22.98 9.19
CA PRO A 39 13.11 -24.34 8.64
C PRO A 39 11.72 -24.99 8.47
N GLN A 40 10.71 -24.56 9.24
CA GLN A 40 9.33 -25.03 9.14
C GLN A 40 8.70 -24.78 7.76
N LEU A 41 9.21 -23.81 6.98
CA LEU A 41 8.71 -23.56 5.62
C LEU A 41 8.82 -24.79 4.71
N ALA A 42 9.87 -25.59 4.91
CA ALA A 42 10.10 -26.80 4.14
C ALA A 42 9.02 -27.87 4.37
N GLU A 43 8.26 -27.80 5.46
CA GLU A 43 7.14 -28.69 5.76
C GLU A 43 5.89 -28.29 4.96
N ILE A 44 5.73 -27.00 4.66
CA ILE A 44 4.51 -26.39 4.11
C ILE A 44 4.57 -26.30 2.58
N ALA A 45 5.68 -25.83 2.01
CA ALA A 45 5.78 -25.51 0.59
C ALA A 45 7.19 -25.78 0.03
N VAL A 46 7.30 -25.84 -1.31
CA VAL A 46 8.58 -25.69 -2.01
C VAL A 46 8.81 -24.19 -2.19
N ILE A 47 9.89 -23.67 -1.60
CA ILE A 47 10.13 -22.22 -1.60
C ILE A 47 11.07 -21.84 -2.74
N GLY A 48 10.60 -20.99 -3.65
CA GLY A 48 11.44 -20.25 -4.59
C GLY A 48 11.82 -18.90 -3.98
N THR A 49 13.03 -18.41 -4.24
CA THR A 49 13.52 -17.14 -3.69
C THR A 49 13.96 -16.21 -4.80
N HIS A 50 13.54 -14.95 -4.70
CA HIS A 50 13.90 -13.89 -5.63
C HIS A 50 14.24 -12.63 -4.86
N SER A 51 15.22 -11.86 -5.31
CA SER A 51 15.62 -10.60 -4.67
C SER A 51 15.83 -9.51 -5.72
N PRO A 52 14.75 -8.99 -6.34
CA PRO A 52 14.85 -8.02 -7.42
C PRO A 52 15.50 -6.70 -6.98
N CYS A 53 15.38 -6.34 -5.70
CA CYS A 53 16.10 -5.24 -5.09
C CYS A 53 16.38 -5.53 -3.60
N ASN A 54 17.27 -4.76 -2.98
CA ASN A 54 17.58 -4.88 -1.56
C ASN A 54 17.80 -3.49 -0.97
N VAL A 55 16.70 -2.77 -0.73
CA VAL A 55 16.70 -1.38 -0.27
C VAL A 55 15.81 -1.20 0.96
N PRO A 56 16.04 -0.16 1.78
CA PRO A 56 15.05 0.25 2.78
C PRO A 56 13.71 0.60 2.12
N SER A 57 12.59 0.34 2.79
CA SER A 57 11.24 0.64 2.26
C SER A 57 11.06 2.12 1.89
N ALA A 58 11.73 3.02 2.60
CA ALA A 58 11.74 4.46 2.31
C ALA A 58 12.42 4.84 0.98
N HIS A 59 13.16 3.91 0.36
CA HIS A 59 13.82 4.10 -0.93
C HIS A 59 13.10 3.38 -2.08
N LEU A 60 12.04 2.61 -1.79
CA LEU A 60 11.26 1.95 -2.83
C LEU A 60 10.54 2.98 -3.69
N THR A 61 10.49 2.70 -4.98
CA THR A 61 9.81 3.52 -5.99
C THR A 61 8.63 2.77 -6.58
N PHE A 62 7.73 3.47 -7.27
CA PHE A 62 6.67 2.82 -8.03
C PHE A 62 7.23 1.92 -9.13
N GLU A 63 8.34 2.31 -9.78
CA GLU A 63 9.02 1.47 -10.78
C GLU A 63 9.41 0.09 -10.20
N ASP A 64 9.95 0.07 -8.97
CA ASP A 64 10.26 -1.18 -8.27
C ASP A 64 9.01 -2.06 -8.11
N ILE A 65 7.87 -1.45 -7.72
CA ILE A 65 6.61 -2.19 -7.52
C ILE A 65 6.04 -2.72 -8.84
N PHE A 66 6.15 -1.97 -9.94
CA PHE A 66 5.77 -2.46 -11.27
C PHE A 66 6.66 -3.64 -11.71
N ASN A 67 7.96 -3.57 -11.46
CA ASN A 67 8.90 -4.67 -11.73
C ASN A 67 8.54 -5.92 -10.92
N VAL A 68 8.19 -5.76 -9.64
CA VAL A 68 7.71 -6.85 -8.78
C VAL A 68 6.40 -7.44 -9.31
N ALA A 69 5.43 -6.61 -9.69
CA ALA A 69 4.17 -7.08 -10.26
C ALA A 69 4.39 -7.88 -11.56
N SER A 70 5.29 -7.42 -12.43
CA SER A 70 5.66 -8.14 -13.66
C SER A 70 6.36 -9.47 -13.38
N LYS A 71 7.25 -9.52 -12.38
CA LYS A 71 7.88 -10.77 -11.92
C LYS A 71 6.84 -11.75 -11.38
N ILE A 72 5.90 -11.28 -10.56
CA ILE A 72 4.80 -12.09 -10.00
C ILE A 72 3.93 -12.67 -11.12
N ARG A 73 3.55 -11.86 -12.12
CA ARG A 73 2.78 -12.34 -13.28
C ARG A 73 3.49 -13.45 -14.04
N MET A 74 4.79 -13.31 -14.26
CA MET A 74 5.61 -14.32 -14.94
C MET A 74 5.66 -15.63 -14.14
N LEU A 75 5.97 -15.56 -12.85
CA LEU A 75 6.04 -16.75 -11.98
C LEU A 75 4.67 -17.43 -11.83
N ALA A 76 3.57 -16.66 -11.80
CA ALA A 76 2.22 -17.21 -11.77
C ALA A 76 1.91 -18.02 -13.03
N GLN A 77 2.40 -17.59 -14.21
CA GLN A 77 2.29 -18.36 -15.46
C GLN A 77 3.15 -19.62 -15.45
N GLU A 78 4.26 -19.62 -14.71
CA GLU A 78 5.12 -20.79 -14.49
C GLU A 78 4.55 -21.80 -13.47
N GLY A 79 3.44 -21.46 -12.81
CA GLY A 79 2.68 -22.36 -11.94
C GLY A 79 2.88 -22.16 -10.44
N SER A 80 3.43 -21.02 -10.02
CA SER A 80 3.53 -20.68 -8.59
C SER A 80 2.15 -20.57 -7.95
N ALA A 81 1.98 -21.19 -6.79
CA ALA A 81 0.70 -21.32 -6.09
C ALA A 81 0.37 -20.11 -5.19
N GLY A 82 1.34 -19.23 -4.94
CA GLY A 82 1.22 -18.04 -4.10
C GLY A 82 2.56 -17.31 -3.96
N PHE A 83 2.50 -16.09 -3.45
CA PHE A 83 3.64 -15.18 -3.34
C PHE A 83 3.75 -14.58 -1.95
N VAL A 84 4.98 -14.47 -1.45
CA VAL A 84 5.28 -13.73 -0.22
C VAL A 84 6.30 -12.65 -0.52
N ILE A 85 5.93 -11.39 -0.33
CA ILE A 85 6.80 -10.23 -0.51
C ILE A 85 7.33 -9.81 0.85
N THR A 86 8.63 -9.87 1.05
CA THR A 86 9.27 -9.39 2.28
C THR A 86 9.91 -8.03 2.05
N GLN A 87 9.52 -7.03 2.84
CA GLN A 87 10.07 -5.68 2.73
C GLN A 87 10.17 -4.94 4.07
N GLY A 88 10.68 -3.71 4.03
CA GLY A 88 10.64 -2.79 5.17
C GLY A 88 9.21 -2.32 5.44
N THR A 89 8.89 -2.06 6.71
CA THR A 89 7.48 -1.88 7.11
C THR A 89 6.92 -0.50 6.77
N ASP A 90 7.74 0.50 6.43
CA ASP A 90 7.29 1.89 6.30
C ASP A 90 6.29 2.11 5.18
N THR A 91 6.36 1.33 4.10
CA THR A 91 5.53 1.50 2.90
C THR A 91 4.74 0.22 2.56
N ILE A 92 4.54 -0.69 3.53
CA ILE A 92 3.79 -1.94 3.30
C ILE A 92 2.38 -1.70 2.79
N GLU A 93 1.67 -0.72 3.35
CA GLU A 93 0.32 -0.37 2.94
C GLU A 93 0.25 0.11 1.48
N GLU A 94 1.23 0.91 1.03
CA GLU A 94 1.31 1.41 -0.34
C GLU A 94 1.66 0.30 -1.33
N THR A 95 2.68 -0.52 -1.02
CA THR A 95 3.08 -1.66 -1.86
C THR A 95 1.95 -2.67 -1.99
N ALA A 96 1.31 -3.06 -0.88
CA ALA A 96 0.22 -4.02 -0.90
C ALA A 96 -0.96 -3.51 -1.72
N TYR A 97 -1.33 -2.23 -1.56
CA TYR A 97 -2.41 -1.64 -2.34
C TYR A 97 -2.06 -1.49 -3.83
N ALA A 98 -0.82 -1.11 -4.16
CA ALA A 98 -0.37 -1.05 -5.55
C ALA A 98 -0.40 -2.44 -6.23
N LEU A 99 0.05 -3.49 -5.53
CA LEU A 99 -0.04 -4.87 -6.04
C LEU A 99 -1.50 -5.32 -6.19
N ASP A 100 -2.39 -4.92 -5.28
CA ASP A 100 -3.82 -5.21 -5.36
C ASP A 100 -4.47 -4.67 -6.64
N LEU A 101 -4.06 -3.46 -7.04
CA LEU A 101 -4.53 -2.78 -8.24
C LEU A 101 -3.87 -3.27 -9.54
N LEU A 102 -2.63 -3.78 -9.46
CA LEU A 102 -1.84 -4.23 -10.63
C LEU A 102 -2.05 -5.70 -10.98
N LEU A 103 -2.42 -6.55 -10.02
CA LEU A 103 -2.42 -8.00 -10.17
C LEU A 103 -3.83 -8.58 -10.22
N SER A 104 -4.29 -9.03 -11.38
CA SER A 104 -5.51 -9.83 -11.52
C SER A 104 -5.20 -11.33 -11.38
N LEU A 105 -4.77 -11.77 -10.19
CA LEU A 105 -4.43 -13.17 -9.91
C LEU A 105 -5.43 -13.84 -8.96
N GLU A 106 -5.64 -15.15 -9.15
CA GLU A 106 -6.39 -15.99 -8.22
C GLU A 106 -5.51 -16.49 -7.06
N VAL A 107 -4.20 -16.62 -7.30
CA VAL A 107 -3.25 -17.07 -6.28
C VAL A 107 -2.96 -15.95 -5.27
N PRO A 108 -2.77 -16.26 -3.98
CA PRO A 108 -2.55 -15.24 -2.95
C PRO A 108 -1.25 -14.48 -3.14
N VAL A 109 -1.28 -13.17 -2.86
CA VAL A 109 -0.11 -12.29 -2.82
C VAL A 109 -0.04 -11.68 -1.42
N VAL A 110 0.92 -12.11 -0.62
CA VAL A 110 1.03 -11.72 0.80
C VAL A 110 2.26 -10.84 0.99
N VAL A 111 2.08 -9.62 1.51
CA VAL A 111 3.17 -8.72 1.88
C VAL A 111 3.42 -8.82 3.38
N THR A 112 4.68 -8.94 3.78
CA THR A 112 5.08 -8.99 5.19
C THR A 112 6.43 -8.32 5.43
N GLY A 113 6.84 -8.25 6.69
CA GLY A 113 8.09 -7.63 7.13
C GLY A 113 8.37 -7.89 8.61
N ALA A 114 9.17 -7.02 9.23
CA ALA A 114 9.48 -7.11 10.66
C ALA A 114 9.61 -5.72 11.28
N MET A 115 9.05 -5.52 12.47
CA MET A 115 9.21 -4.29 13.26
C MET A 115 10.48 -4.33 14.11
N ARG A 116 10.94 -5.53 14.50
CA ARG A 116 12.16 -5.75 15.28
C ARG A 116 13.22 -6.37 14.38
N ASN A 117 14.44 -5.86 14.51
CA ASN A 117 15.57 -6.42 13.78
C ASN A 117 15.88 -7.87 14.23
N PRO A 118 16.57 -8.68 13.40
CA PRO A 118 16.87 -10.07 13.71
C PRO A 118 17.78 -10.28 14.93
N THR A 119 18.53 -9.26 15.37
CA THR A 119 19.47 -9.36 16.52
C THR A 119 18.79 -9.12 17.87
N LYS A 120 17.55 -8.60 17.87
CA LYS A 120 16.77 -8.36 19.09
C LYS A 120 16.07 -9.62 19.60
N GLN A 121 15.96 -9.71 20.93
CA GLN A 121 15.05 -10.66 21.56
C GLN A 121 13.60 -10.35 21.14
N GLY A 122 12.86 -11.39 20.79
CA GLY A 122 11.49 -11.26 20.28
C GLY A 122 11.40 -10.68 18.88
N ALA A 123 12.44 -10.85 18.04
CA ALA A 123 12.35 -10.56 16.60
C ALA A 123 11.13 -11.24 15.98
N ASP A 124 10.34 -10.48 15.23
CA ASP A 124 9.05 -10.88 14.68
C ASP A 124 9.15 -11.39 13.23
N GLY A 125 10.26 -11.13 12.54
CA GLY A 125 10.47 -11.52 11.14
C GLY A 125 10.24 -13.01 10.84
N PRO A 126 10.90 -13.96 11.55
CA PRO A 126 10.70 -15.38 11.33
C PRO A 126 9.24 -15.84 11.45
N ALA A 127 8.53 -15.37 12.48
CA ALA A 127 7.12 -15.68 12.71
C ALA A 127 6.24 -15.09 11.61
N ASN A 128 6.46 -13.83 11.24
CA ASN A 128 5.72 -13.15 10.18
C ASN A 128 5.92 -13.83 8.80
N ILE A 129 7.12 -14.30 8.47
CA ILE A 129 7.38 -15.06 7.23
C ILE A 129 6.63 -16.39 7.25
N LEU A 130 6.70 -17.13 8.36
CA LEU A 130 6.00 -18.41 8.50
C LEU A 130 4.49 -18.22 8.30
N ALA A 131 3.91 -17.26 9.01
CA ALA A 131 2.49 -16.90 8.89
C ALA A 131 2.13 -16.48 7.46
N ALA A 132 2.96 -15.67 6.81
CA ALA A 132 2.71 -15.24 5.43
C ALA A 132 2.71 -16.41 4.45
N VAL A 133 3.61 -17.39 4.61
CA VAL A 133 3.63 -18.60 3.77
C VAL A 133 2.45 -19.51 4.07
N GLN A 134 2.06 -19.69 5.34
CA GLN A 134 0.85 -20.43 5.72
C GLN A 134 -0.40 -19.83 5.06
N VAL A 135 -0.53 -18.50 5.05
CA VAL A 135 -1.64 -17.82 4.35
C VAL A 135 -1.52 -17.97 2.84
N ALA A 136 -0.30 -17.91 2.27
CA ALA A 136 -0.10 -18.01 0.83
C ALA A 136 -0.43 -19.40 0.25
N VAL A 137 -0.43 -20.45 1.07
CA VAL A 137 -0.86 -21.80 0.67
C VAL A 137 -2.35 -22.08 0.95
N GLU A 138 -3.02 -21.22 1.72
CA GLU A 138 -4.38 -21.45 2.19
C GLU A 138 -5.40 -21.31 1.04
N PRO A 139 -6.22 -22.33 0.75
CA PRO A 139 -7.26 -22.23 -0.28
C PRO A 139 -8.23 -21.07 -0.07
N ALA A 140 -8.59 -20.76 1.18
CA ALA A 140 -9.47 -19.64 1.52
C ALA A 140 -8.85 -18.27 1.24
N ALA A 141 -7.52 -18.17 1.06
CA ALA A 141 -6.85 -16.91 0.72
C ALA A 141 -6.88 -16.59 -0.79
N LYS A 142 -7.33 -17.54 -1.63
CA LYS A 142 -7.43 -17.33 -3.07
C LYS A 142 -8.44 -16.24 -3.41
N SER A 143 -8.14 -15.46 -4.43
CA SER A 143 -9.00 -14.38 -4.94
C SER A 143 -9.33 -13.25 -3.94
N LEU A 144 -8.67 -13.19 -2.77
CA LEU A 144 -8.83 -12.09 -1.81
C LEU A 144 -8.01 -10.83 -2.16
N GLY A 145 -7.26 -10.88 -3.27
CA GLY A 145 -6.34 -9.83 -3.67
C GLY A 145 -5.02 -9.88 -2.91
N SER A 146 -4.38 -8.71 -2.80
CA SER A 146 -3.15 -8.59 -2.00
C SER A 146 -3.49 -8.48 -0.52
N LEU A 147 -2.74 -9.21 0.29
CA LEU A 147 -2.90 -9.29 1.74
C LEU A 147 -1.66 -8.75 2.44
N VAL A 148 -1.84 -8.28 3.67
CA VAL A 148 -0.73 -8.03 4.61
C VAL A 148 -0.91 -8.98 5.78
N VAL A 149 0.14 -9.75 6.08
CA VAL A 149 0.16 -10.67 7.22
C VAL A 149 1.22 -10.20 8.20
N PHE A 150 0.79 -9.90 9.43
CA PHE A 150 1.66 -9.37 10.46
C PHE A 150 1.12 -9.69 11.84
N ASN A 151 1.97 -10.15 12.76
CA ASN A 151 1.57 -10.42 14.15
C ASN A 151 0.31 -11.32 14.23
N ASP A 152 0.30 -12.40 13.44
CA ASP A 152 -0.80 -13.36 13.30
C ASP A 152 -2.16 -12.78 12.85
N GLU A 153 -2.21 -11.53 12.39
CA GLU A 153 -3.39 -10.90 11.81
C GLU A 153 -3.27 -10.87 10.27
N ILE A 154 -4.39 -11.12 9.58
CA ILE A 154 -4.49 -11.11 8.11
C ILE A 154 -5.31 -9.90 7.71
N HIS A 155 -4.73 -8.99 6.94
CA HIS A 155 -5.35 -7.75 6.54
C HIS A 155 -5.52 -7.68 5.02
N SER A 156 -6.65 -7.13 4.56
CA SER A 156 -6.79 -6.73 3.16
C SER A 156 -5.98 -5.47 2.88
N ALA A 157 -5.26 -5.44 1.76
CA ALA A 157 -4.54 -4.27 1.27
C ALA A 157 -5.44 -3.02 1.13
N GLN A 158 -6.74 -3.22 0.95
CA GLN A 158 -7.72 -2.14 0.84
C GLN A 158 -8.05 -1.44 2.16
N PHE A 159 -7.56 -1.90 3.31
CA PHE A 159 -7.90 -1.31 4.60
C PHE A 159 -6.69 -1.13 5.52
N VAL A 160 -5.65 -1.93 5.32
CA VAL A 160 -4.48 -1.96 6.20
C VAL A 160 -3.70 -0.64 6.17
N ARG A 161 -3.29 -0.18 7.36
CA ARG A 161 -2.36 0.93 7.55
C ARG A 161 -1.39 0.65 8.70
N LYS A 162 -0.20 1.22 8.67
CA LYS A 162 0.77 1.24 9.77
C LYS A 162 0.42 2.36 10.74
N THR A 163 -0.06 2.03 11.93
CA THR A 163 -0.55 3.02 12.92
C THR A 163 0.48 3.38 14.00
N HIS A 164 1.63 2.72 14.02
CA HIS A 164 2.64 2.86 15.06
C HIS A 164 4.07 2.68 14.53
N THR A 165 4.99 3.46 15.08
CA THR A 165 6.39 3.49 14.62
C THR A 165 7.24 2.31 15.09
N SER A 166 6.91 1.68 16.23
CA SER A 166 7.70 0.56 16.80
C SER A 166 6.93 -0.67 17.29
N ASN A 167 5.59 -0.66 17.33
CA ASN A 167 4.80 -1.75 17.90
C ASN A 167 4.65 -2.88 16.85
N PRO A 168 4.92 -4.17 17.17
CA PRO A 168 4.64 -5.27 16.25
C PRO A 168 3.17 -5.33 15.79
N SER A 169 2.21 -4.96 16.63
CA SER A 169 0.79 -4.89 16.25
C SER A 169 0.42 -3.53 15.63
N THR A 170 1.25 -3.03 14.71
CA THR A 170 1.10 -1.71 14.07
C THR A 170 0.16 -1.71 12.86
N PHE A 171 0.03 -2.83 12.17
CA PHE A 171 -0.88 -2.90 11.02
C PHE A 171 -2.31 -3.04 11.52
N ARG A 172 -3.17 -2.09 11.14
CA ARG A 172 -4.58 -2.04 11.52
C ARG A 172 -5.44 -1.75 10.30
N SER A 173 -6.66 -2.29 10.31
CA SER A 173 -7.61 -2.18 9.19
C SER A 173 -8.90 -1.50 9.62
N ASP A 174 -8.80 -0.34 10.28
CA ASP A 174 -9.97 0.34 10.81
C ASP A 174 -10.89 0.87 9.69
N PRO A 175 -12.22 0.83 9.88
CA PRO A 175 -12.94 0.35 11.08
C PRO A 175 -13.27 -1.15 11.06
N LEU A 176 -12.94 -1.87 9.98
CA LEU A 176 -13.40 -3.25 9.76
C LEU A 176 -12.61 -4.30 10.55
N GLY A 177 -11.36 -3.99 10.90
CA GLY A 177 -10.44 -4.95 11.49
C GLY A 177 -9.82 -5.90 10.46
N PRO A 178 -8.95 -6.82 10.93
CA PRO A 178 -8.37 -7.86 10.07
C PRO A 178 -9.46 -8.78 9.50
N ILE A 179 -9.21 -9.33 8.31
CA ILE A 179 -10.13 -10.27 7.64
C ILE A 179 -10.00 -11.70 8.15
N GLY A 180 -8.93 -11.98 8.89
CA GLY A 180 -8.62 -13.27 9.45
C GLY A 180 -7.44 -13.20 10.42
N TRP A 181 -7.09 -14.34 10.99
CA TRP A 181 -5.97 -14.49 11.90
C TRP A 181 -5.39 -15.90 11.84
N LEU A 182 -4.23 -16.08 12.43
CA LEU A 182 -3.63 -17.38 12.67
C LEU A 182 -3.80 -17.77 14.14
N ALA A 183 -4.12 -19.03 14.40
CA ALA A 183 -4.18 -19.59 15.75
C ALA A 183 -3.68 -21.04 15.72
N GLU A 184 -2.65 -21.34 16.51
CA GLU A 184 -2.03 -22.68 16.54
C GLU A 184 -1.65 -23.18 15.12
N ASP A 185 -1.01 -22.30 14.33
CA ASP A 185 -0.63 -22.54 12.93
C ASP A 185 -1.81 -22.74 11.94
N GLU A 186 -3.06 -22.58 12.39
CA GLU A 186 -4.24 -22.62 11.53
C GLU A 186 -4.64 -21.24 11.02
N VAL A 187 -4.78 -21.12 9.70
CA VAL A 187 -5.26 -19.91 9.04
C VAL A 187 -6.79 -19.85 9.11
N ARG A 188 -7.33 -18.74 9.62
CA ARG A 188 -8.77 -18.52 9.81
C ARG A 188 -9.22 -17.23 9.15
N ILE A 189 -9.79 -17.34 7.95
CA ILE A 189 -10.34 -16.21 7.19
C ILE A 189 -11.85 -16.20 7.33
N HIS A 190 -12.41 -15.06 7.75
CA HIS A 190 -13.84 -14.91 8.07
C HIS A 190 -14.51 -13.76 7.33
N LEU A 191 -13.74 -12.86 6.71
CA LEU A 191 -14.25 -11.75 5.93
C LEU A 191 -13.66 -11.79 4.52
N GLU A 192 -14.53 -11.67 3.52
CA GLU A 192 -14.15 -11.56 2.12
C GLU A 192 -14.46 -10.14 1.64
N PRO A 193 -13.45 -9.37 1.15
CA PRO A 193 -13.71 -8.08 0.51
C PRO A 193 -14.63 -8.27 -0.70
N LYS A 194 -15.77 -7.57 -0.72
CA LYS A 194 -16.84 -7.79 -1.72
C LYS A 194 -16.48 -7.38 -3.15
N SER A 195 -15.46 -6.54 -3.31
CA SER A 195 -15.03 -6.09 -4.64
C SER A 195 -13.57 -5.69 -4.66
N ARG A 196 -12.94 -5.96 -5.80
CA ARG A 196 -11.54 -5.63 -6.07
C ARG A 196 -11.43 -5.19 -7.53
N PRO A 197 -11.67 -3.90 -7.83
CA PRO A 197 -11.43 -3.41 -9.17
C PRO A 197 -9.91 -3.49 -9.42
N VAL A 198 -9.51 -4.13 -10.52
CA VAL A 198 -8.10 -4.21 -10.92
C VAL A 198 -7.92 -3.25 -12.09
N LEU A 199 -6.86 -2.43 -12.05
CA LEU A 199 -6.54 -1.53 -13.15
C LEU A 199 -5.82 -2.27 -14.28
N GLY A 200 -4.99 -3.27 -13.93
CA GLY A 200 -4.35 -4.16 -14.91
C GLY A 200 -3.25 -3.49 -15.74
N SER A 201 -2.75 -2.33 -15.34
CA SER A 201 -1.69 -1.61 -16.05
C SER A 201 -0.38 -2.42 -16.09
N SER A 202 0.30 -2.41 -17.24
CA SER A 202 1.53 -3.16 -17.48
C SER A 202 2.79 -2.31 -17.53
N GLU A 203 2.67 -0.99 -17.66
CA GLU A 203 3.82 -0.09 -17.88
C GLU A 203 3.84 1.06 -16.88
N PHE A 204 5.03 1.33 -16.35
CA PHE A 204 5.29 2.47 -15.47
C PHE A 204 5.77 3.67 -16.30
N ASP A 205 5.14 4.83 -16.12
CA ASP A 205 5.58 6.09 -16.72
C ASP A 205 6.40 6.90 -15.71
N ASN A 206 7.70 7.02 -15.96
CA ASN A 206 8.66 7.74 -15.10
C ASN A 206 8.42 9.26 -15.04
N ASP A 207 7.65 9.83 -15.98
CA ASP A 207 7.34 11.25 -16.00
C ASP A 207 6.12 11.60 -15.13
N VAL A 208 5.31 10.61 -14.75
CA VAL A 208 4.16 10.81 -13.87
C VAL A 208 4.62 11.07 -12.43
N ARG A 209 4.22 12.23 -11.89
CA ARG A 209 4.51 12.63 -10.51
C ARG A 209 3.24 13.06 -9.79
N VAL A 210 2.91 12.39 -8.70
CA VAL A 210 1.79 12.76 -7.82
C VAL A 210 2.31 13.18 -6.46
N ALA A 211 1.96 14.40 -6.03
CA ALA A 211 2.28 14.92 -4.70
C ALA A 211 1.19 14.56 -3.70
N ILE A 212 1.57 14.37 -2.43
CA ILE A 212 0.66 14.46 -1.29
C ILE A 212 0.96 15.77 -0.57
N ILE A 213 -0.06 16.59 -0.33
CA ILE A 213 0.03 17.82 0.47
C ILE A 213 -0.93 17.70 1.65
N LYS A 214 -0.37 17.64 2.85
CA LYS A 214 -1.14 17.59 4.09
C LYS A 214 -1.46 19.00 4.57
N LEU A 215 -2.74 19.35 4.67
CA LEU A 215 -3.15 20.66 5.14
C LEU A 215 -3.04 20.79 6.66
N GLY A 216 -2.48 21.91 7.10
CA GLY A 216 -2.26 22.37 8.46
C GLY A 216 -3.13 23.57 8.84
N LEU A 217 -3.08 23.93 10.13
CA LEU A 217 -3.70 25.15 10.62
C LEU A 217 -2.98 26.36 9.99
N GLY A 218 -3.73 27.21 9.30
CA GLY A 218 -3.20 28.42 8.69
C GLY A 218 -2.48 28.22 7.36
N ASP A 219 -2.60 27.03 6.74
CA ASP A 219 -2.10 26.84 5.38
C ASP A 219 -2.78 27.80 4.40
N ASP A 220 -1.98 28.38 3.51
CA ASP A 220 -2.38 29.45 2.61
C ASP A 220 -2.31 29.05 1.12
N GLY A 221 -2.06 27.77 0.84
CA GLY A 221 -2.07 27.22 -0.51
C GLY A 221 -0.77 27.38 -1.31
N ARG A 222 0.28 28.03 -0.76
CA ARG A 222 1.55 28.22 -1.50
C ARG A 222 2.21 26.90 -1.94
N LEU A 223 2.12 25.85 -1.13
CA LEU A 223 2.64 24.53 -1.50
C LEU A 223 1.87 23.90 -2.66
N ILE A 224 0.57 24.20 -2.78
CA ILE A 224 -0.28 23.72 -3.88
C ILE A 224 0.16 24.38 -5.18
N ASP A 225 0.26 25.71 -5.19
CA ASP A 225 0.72 26.48 -6.35
C ASP A 225 2.16 26.09 -6.75
N ALA A 226 3.04 25.82 -5.77
CA ALA A 226 4.40 25.37 -6.00
C ALA A 226 4.45 23.97 -6.66
N ALA A 227 3.63 23.03 -6.21
CA ALA A 227 3.56 21.68 -6.80
C ALA A 227 3.09 21.73 -8.26
N VAL A 228 2.05 22.52 -8.55
CA VAL A 228 1.58 22.74 -9.92
C VAL A 228 2.69 23.34 -10.79
N THR A 229 3.40 24.35 -10.28
CA THR A 229 4.49 25.02 -11.00
C THR A 229 5.69 24.09 -11.24
N ALA A 230 5.95 23.16 -10.32
CA ALA A 230 7.01 22.16 -10.44
C ALA A 230 6.69 21.04 -11.44
N GLY A 231 5.50 21.05 -12.07
CA GLY A 231 5.13 20.10 -13.12
C GLY A 231 4.63 18.76 -12.61
N TYR A 232 4.06 18.70 -11.40
CA TYR A 232 3.37 17.50 -10.94
C TYR A 232 2.16 17.20 -11.83
N SER A 233 1.94 15.92 -12.13
CA SER A 233 0.86 15.41 -12.97
C SER A 233 -0.48 15.32 -12.24
N GLY A 234 -0.46 15.30 -10.90
CA GLY A 234 -1.65 15.27 -10.06
C GLY A 234 -1.33 15.56 -8.60
N LEU A 235 -2.36 15.90 -7.82
CA LEU A 235 -2.23 16.19 -6.39
C LEU A 235 -3.20 15.34 -5.58
N VAL A 236 -2.75 14.89 -4.42
CA VAL A 236 -3.58 14.40 -3.34
C VAL A 236 -3.48 15.38 -2.18
N ILE A 237 -4.61 15.85 -1.69
CA ILE A 237 -4.70 16.83 -0.62
C ILE A 237 -5.26 16.12 0.60
N GLU A 238 -4.50 16.05 1.68
CA GLU A 238 -5.06 15.63 2.97
C GLU A 238 -5.71 16.84 3.64
N GLY A 239 -7.01 16.99 3.40
CA GLY A 239 -7.84 18.03 3.99
C GLY A 239 -8.04 17.87 5.49
N LEU A 240 -8.49 18.94 6.14
CA LEU A 240 -8.83 18.97 7.55
C LEU A 240 -10.16 18.24 7.80
N GLY A 241 -10.24 17.40 8.84
CA GLY A 241 -11.51 16.83 9.33
C GLY A 241 -12.29 16.06 8.25
N GLY A 242 -13.50 16.52 7.93
CA GLY A 242 -14.36 15.90 6.92
C GLY A 242 -13.94 16.12 5.46
N GLY A 243 -12.84 16.84 5.21
CA GLY A 243 -12.41 17.23 3.86
C GLY A 243 -12.48 18.73 3.64
N HIS A 244 -11.82 19.51 4.51
CA HIS A 244 -11.90 20.97 4.50
C HIS A 244 -10.52 21.62 4.26
N ALA A 245 -10.54 22.88 3.85
CA ALA A 245 -9.38 23.74 3.66
C ALA A 245 -9.66 25.15 4.21
N SER A 246 -8.60 25.96 4.38
CA SER A 246 -8.77 27.40 4.60
C SER A 246 -9.28 28.07 3.32
N VAL A 247 -9.81 29.30 3.43
CA VAL A 247 -10.24 30.08 2.25
C VAL A 247 -9.11 30.22 1.24
N SER A 248 -7.93 30.64 1.68
CA SER A 248 -6.76 30.83 0.80
C SER A 248 -6.31 29.52 0.13
N ALA A 249 -6.35 28.39 0.86
CA ALA A 249 -6.05 27.09 0.28
C ALA A 249 -7.14 26.65 -0.72
N ALA A 250 -8.41 26.90 -0.44
CA ALA A 250 -9.51 26.60 -1.37
C ALA A 250 -9.35 27.35 -2.69
N ASP A 251 -8.94 28.62 -2.66
CA ASP A 251 -8.67 29.39 -3.88
C ASP A 251 -7.49 28.81 -4.68
N ALA A 252 -6.45 28.31 -4.00
CA ALA A 252 -5.32 27.64 -4.65
C ALA A 252 -5.71 26.29 -5.26
N LEU A 253 -6.57 25.53 -4.58
CA LEU A 253 -7.09 24.25 -5.05
C LEU A 253 -7.94 24.42 -6.32
N GLU A 254 -8.80 25.44 -6.37
CA GLU A 254 -9.59 25.75 -7.57
C GLU A 254 -8.70 26.03 -8.78
N ARG A 255 -7.64 26.83 -8.61
CA ARG A 255 -6.64 27.09 -9.66
C ARG A 255 -5.89 25.82 -10.08
N ALA A 256 -5.63 24.91 -9.16
CA ALA A 256 -4.96 23.64 -9.45
C ALA A 256 -5.86 22.69 -10.24
N CYS A 257 -7.15 22.59 -9.88
CA CYS A 257 -8.13 21.74 -10.58
C CYS A 257 -8.31 22.13 -12.06
N ALA A 258 -8.11 23.41 -12.39
CA ALA A 258 -8.11 23.87 -13.78
C ALA A 258 -6.92 23.36 -14.62
N LYS A 259 -5.92 22.72 -14.02
CA LYS A 259 -4.66 22.32 -14.68
C LYS A 259 -4.36 20.83 -14.56
N ILE A 260 -4.62 20.24 -13.40
CA ILE A 260 -4.28 18.84 -13.09
C ILE A 260 -5.36 18.23 -12.20
N PRO A 261 -5.54 16.90 -12.19
CA PRO A 261 -6.44 16.23 -11.26
C PRO A 261 -5.99 16.46 -9.81
N VAL A 262 -6.94 16.85 -8.96
CA VAL A 262 -6.74 17.07 -7.53
C VAL A 262 -7.71 16.20 -6.75
N VAL A 263 -7.16 15.27 -5.98
CA VAL A 263 -7.93 14.36 -5.14
C VAL A 263 -7.95 14.88 -3.71
N LEU A 264 -9.14 14.98 -3.13
CA LEU A 264 -9.38 15.34 -1.74
C LEU A 264 -9.46 14.06 -0.90
N ALA A 265 -8.48 13.85 -0.03
CA ALA A 265 -8.49 12.88 1.06
C ALA A 265 -8.60 13.60 2.41
N SER A 266 -8.77 12.86 3.51
CA SER A 266 -8.72 13.44 4.85
C SER A 266 -7.42 13.10 5.58
N ARG A 267 -6.83 14.12 6.23
CA ARG A 267 -5.63 13.94 7.07
C ARG A 267 -5.90 13.18 8.36
N THR A 268 -7.15 12.88 8.70
CA THR A 268 -7.52 12.01 9.82
C THR A 268 -6.97 10.61 9.62
N GLY A 269 -6.77 10.20 8.35
CA GLY A 269 -6.34 8.84 7.98
C GLY A 269 -7.41 7.76 8.21
N ALA A 270 -8.61 8.15 8.63
CA ALA A 270 -9.71 7.26 8.93
C ALA A 270 -11.07 7.94 8.68
N GLY A 271 -12.06 7.14 8.27
CA GLY A 271 -13.36 7.62 7.83
C GLY A 271 -13.35 8.07 6.37
N GLU A 272 -14.48 8.59 5.93
CA GLU A 272 -14.68 9.06 4.55
C GLU A 272 -14.56 10.59 4.47
N VAL A 273 -14.16 11.07 3.30
CA VAL A 273 -14.38 12.46 2.91
C VAL A 273 -15.89 12.70 2.78
N LEU A 274 -16.40 13.67 3.53
CA LEU A 274 -17.80 14.05 3.50
C LEU A 274 -18.15 14.65 2.13
N THR A 275 -19.44 14.68 1.80
CA THR A 275 -19.90 15.18 0.48
C THR A 275 -21.06 16.16 0.55
N SER A 276 -21.71 16.31 1.70
CA SER A 276 -23.00 16.99 1.81
C SER A 276 -23.33 17.53 3.20
N THR A 277 -22.33 17.81 4.04
CA THR A 277 -22.54 18.20 5.45
C THR A 277 -22.40 19.71 5.68
N TYR A 278 -21.33 20.35 5.18
CA TYR A 278 -21.01 21.74 5.45
C TYR A 278 -21.00 22.60 4.18
N GLY A 279 -21.48 23.84 4.28
CA GLY A 279 -21.65 24.76 3.15
C GLY A 279 -20.89 26.08 3.27
N PHE A 280 -19.71 26.08 3.91
CA PHE A 280 -18.84 27.26 4.00
C PHE A 280 -17.71 27.21 2.95
N VAL A 281 -17.05 28.34 2.65
CA VAL A 281 -15.92 28.36 1.69
C VAL A 281 -14.76 27.50 2.22
N GLY A 282 -14.29 26.55 1.41
CA GLY A 282 -13.31 25.55 1.82
C GLY A 282 -13.90 24.34 2.54
N SER A 283 -15.22 24.23 2.66
CA SER A 283 -15.88 22.96 3.04
C SER A 283 -15.79 21.94 1.93
N GLU A 284 -16.13 20.69 2.23
CA GLU A 284 -16.16 19.60 1.26
C GLU A 284 -17.13 19.89 0.11
N ILE A 285 -18.31 20.48 0.37
CA ILE A 285 -19.28 20.81 -0.69
C ILE A 285 -18.66 21.86 -1.63
N ASP A 286 -18.04 22.90 -1.08
CA ASP A 286 -17.35 23.94 -1.86
C ASP A 286 -16.22 23.34 -2.70
N LEU A 287 -15.33 22.57 -2.08
CA LEU A 287 -14.17 21.99 -2.74
C LEU A 287 -14.56 20.99 -3.84
N LEU A 288 -15.53 20.11 -3.59
CA LEU A 288 -16.04 19.19 -4.61
C LEU A 288 -16.68 19.96 -5.77
N SER A 289 -17.43 21.03 -5.49
CA SER A 289 -18.02 21.89 -6.54
C SER A 289 -16.97 22.63 -7.38
N LYS A 290 -15.75 22.82 -6.84
CA LYS A 290 -14.59 23.41 -7.51
C LYS A 290 -13.79 22.40 -8.35
N GLY A 291 -14.23 21.15 -8.44
CA GLY A 291 -13.64 20.12 -9.29
C GLY A 291 -12.64 19.19 -8.59
N LEU A 292 -12.58 19.22 -7.25
CA LEU A 292 -11.81 18.22 -6.51
C LEU A 292 -12.52 16.86 -6.58
N ILE A 293 -11.72 15.81 -6.68
CA ILE A 293 -12.18 14.42 -6.74
C ILE A 293 -12.18 13.86 -5.32
N SER A 294 -13.31 13.36 -4.82
CA SER A 294 -13.36 12.72 -3.50
C SER A 294 -12.55 11.41 -3.48
N ALA A 295 -11.68 11.23 -2.49
CA ALA A 295 -11.00 9.96 -2.25
C ALA A 295 -11.91 8.90 -1.61
N GLY A 296 -13.14 9.26 -1.23
CA GLY A 296 -14.02 8.40 -0.43
C GLY A 296 -13.34 8.01 0.88
N ARG A 297 -13.18 6.69 1.12
CA ARG A 297 -12.51 6.13 2.30
C ARG A 297 -10.98 6.00 2.19
N LEU A 298 -10.40 6.28 1.02
CA LEU A 298 -8.95 6.14 0.83
C LEU A 298 -8.22 7.25 1.59
N ASP A 299 -7.20 6.87 2.36
CA ASP A 299 -6.26 7.84 2.94
C ASP A 299 -5.35 8.45 1.86
N GLY A 300 -4.56 9.45 2.25
CA GLY A 300 -3.68 10.17 1.33
C GLY A 300 -2.67 9.25 0.63
N CYS A 301 -2.09 8.28 1.34
CA CYS A 301 -1.12 7.33 0.79
C CYS A 301 -1.75 6.47 -0.32
N ARG A 302 -2.89 5.82 -0.04
CA ARG A 302 -3.56 4.95 -1.01
C ARG A 302 -4.20 5.74 -2.15
N ALA A 303 -4.74 6.93 -1.88
CA ALA A 303 -5.21 7.82 -2.92
C ALA A 303 -4.08 8.21 -3.89
N ARG A 304 -2.86 8.45 -3.39
CA ARG A 304 -1.69 8.73 -4.24
C ARG A 304 -1.32 7.54 -5.09
N VAL A 305 -1.33 6.32 -4.52
CA VAL A 305 -1.09 5.09 -5.29
C VAL A 305 -2.10 5.00 -6.43
N LEU A 306 -3.41 5.09 -6.16
CA LEU A 306 -4.45 4.98 -7.18
C LEU A 306 -4.30 6.04 -8.27
N LEU A 307 -4.14 7.32 -7.89
CA LEU A 307 -3.98 8.40 -8.86
C LEU A 307 -2.72 8.23 -9.71
N THR A 308 -1.60 7.79 -9.12
CA THR A 308 -0.36 7.51 -9.86
C THR A 308 -0.58 6.42 -10.91
N LEU A 309 -1.23 5.31 -10.54
CA LEU A 309 -1.48 4.20 -11.47
C LEU A 309 -2.44 4.58 -12.61
N LEU A 310 -3.47 5.38 -12.33
CA LEU A 310 -4.39 5.89 -13.36
C LEU A 310 -3.64 6.78 -14.36
N LEU A 311 -2.83 7.72 -13.87
CA LEU A 311 -2.04 8.62 -14.70
C LEU A 311 -0.97 7.88 -15.52
N CYS A 312 -0.28 6.88 -14.94
CA CYS A 312 0.64 6.01 -15.69
C CYS A 312 -0.07 5.24 -16.82
N SER A 313 -1.36 4.95 -16.64
CA SER A 313 -2.19 4.32 -17.67
C SER A 313 -2.70 5.31 -18.74
N LYS A 314 -2.17 6.54 -18.74
CA LYS A 314 -2.53 7.66 -19.62
C LYS A 314 -3.99 8.11 -19.50
N GLU A 315 -4.65 7.76 -18.39
CA GLU A 315 -5.96 8.31 -18.09
C GLU A 315 -5.79 9.77 -17.69
N THR A 316 -6.46 10.66 -18.41
CA THR A 316 -6.37 12.11 -18.23
C THR A 316 -7.74 12.77 -18.08
N SER A 317 -8.83 12.02 -18.29
CA SER A 317 -10.19 12.46 -18.03
C SER A 317 -10.45 12.53 -16.52
N VAL A 318 -10.76 13.74 -16.04
CA VAL A 318 -11.16 13.96 -14.64
C VAL A 318 -12.38 13.11 -14.27
N GLU A 319 -13.33 12.91 -15.20
CA GLU A 319 -14.51 12.08 -14.98
C GLU A 319 -14.12 10.61 -14.78
N ASN A 320 -13.26 10.05 -15.63
CA ASN A 320 -12.83 8.65 -15.49
C ASN A 320 -12.01 8.44 -14.21
N ILE A 321 -11.16 9.41 -13.85
CA ILE A 321 -10.43 9.38 -12.58
C ILE A 321 -11.43 9.43 -11.41
N ALA A 322 -12.43 10.30 -11.46
CA ALA A 322 -13.45 10.40 -10.43
C ALA A 322 -14.26 9.10 -10.29
N ASP A 323 -14.63 8.46 -11.40
CA ASP A 323 -15.32 7.17 -11.39
C ASP A 323 -14.47 6.05 -10.80
N ALA A 324 -13.17 6.03 -11.09
CA ALA A 324 -12.24 5.11 -10.45
C ALA A 324 -12.18 5.35 -8.94
N PHE A 325 -12.02 6.59 -8.50
CA PHE A 325 -12.05 6.93 -7.08
C PHE A 325 -13.37 6.59 -6.40
N LEU A 326 -14.50 6.75 -7.08
CA LEU A 326 -15.79 6.33 -6.57
C LEU A 326 -15.84 4.80 -6.38
N SER A 327 -15.43 4.03 -7.39
CA SER A 327 -15.41 2.57 -7.35
C SER A 327 -14.50 2.04 -6.24
N HIS A 328 -13.28 2.57 -6.12
CA HIS A 328 -12.30 2.14 -5.12
C HIS A 328 -12.53 2.73 -3.72
N GLY A 329 -13.18 3.89 -3.64
CA GLY A 329 -13.37 4.65 -2.41
C GLY A 329 -14.68 4.37 -1.67
N THR A 330 -15.64 3.67 -2.28
CA THR A 330 -16.96 3.35 -1.68
C THR A 330 -17.22 1.86 -1.45
N GLN A 331 -16.48 0.98 -2.12
CA GLN A 331 -16.64 -0.48 -2.01
C GLN A 331 -15.92 -1.07 -0.80
#